data_AF-A0A0G1LSY9-F1
#
_entry.id   AF-A0A0G1LSY9-F1
#
_cell.length_a   1.000
_cell.length_b   1.000
_cell.length_c   1.000
_cell.angle_alpha   90.00
_cell.angle_beta   90.00
_cell.angle_gamma   90.00
#
_symmetry.space_group_name_H-M   'P 1'
#
loop_
_entity.id
_entity.type
_entity.pdbx_description
1 polymer ?
#
loop_
_entity_poly.entity_id
_entity_poly.type
_entity_poly.pdbx_seq_one_letter_code
_entity_poly.pdbx_strand_id
1 'polypeptide(L)' 'MDQKNFEVGKIYVTTANVDVCCYDAKDCVMPDMVGLQPGTELTYVGPDDDVDGGYVFSDAEGMKYCLHDDDLTALS' A
#
# COMPACT_ATOMS: atom_id res chain seq x y z
N MET A 1 -19.39 -3.98 -1.88
CA MET A 1 -17.94 -3.78 -1.95
C MET A 1 -17.41 -4.39 -0.69
N ASP A 2 -16.91 -5.61 -0.78
CA ASP A 2 -16.33 -6.33 0.35
C ASP A 2 -15.07 -5.57 0.78
N GLN A 3 -15.17 -4.85 1.90
CA GLN A 3 -14.01 -4.30 2.59
C GLN A 3 -13.05 -5.47 2.79
N LYS A 4 -11.93 -5.49 2.04
CA LYS A 4 -10.88 -6.47 2.29
C LYS A 4 -10.36 -6.16 3.70
N ASN A 5 -10.68 -7.03 4.65
CA ASN A 5 -10.18 -6.92 6.00
C ASN A 5 -8.69 -7.28 5.97
N PHE A 6 -7.84 -6.28 5.81
CA PHE A 6 -6.41 -6.44 5.97
C PHE A 6 -6.08 -6.64 7.47
N GLU A 7 -5.25 -7.64 7.77
CA GLU A 7 -4.84 -7.98 9.12
C GLU A 7 -3.47 -7.35 9.39
N VAL A 8 -3.36 -6.53 10.43
CA VAL A 8 -2.11 -5.84 10.78
C VAL A 8 -1.00 -6.86 11.04
N GLY A 9 0.14 -6.67 10.39
CA GLY A 9 1.30 -7.58 10.45
C GLY A 9 1.26 -8.76 9.49
N LYS A 10 0.19 -8.90 8.68
CA LYS A 10 0.12 -9.92 7.64
C LYS A 10 0.77 -9.44 6.36
N ILE A 11 1.40 -10.38 5.65
CA ILE A 11 2.04 -10.14 4.36
C ILE A 11 1.02 -10.42 3.25
N TYR A 12 0.98 -9.52 2.29
CA TYR A 12 0.18 -9.55 1.08
C TYR A 12 1.10 -9.41 -0.12
N VAL A 13 0.72 -10.00 -1.25
CA VAL A 13 1.54 -9.95 -2.46
C VAL A 13 0.79 -9.21 -3.55
N THR A 14 1.47 -8.31 -4.24
CA THR A 14 0.91 -7.64 -5.42
C THR A 14 0.74 -8.65 -6.56
N THR A 15 -0.43 -8.66 -7.18
CA THR A 15 -0.76 -9.53 -8.32
C THR A 15 -0.76 -8.76 -9.63
N ALA A 16 -0.76 -7.43 -9.56
CA ALA A 16 -0.69 -6.49 -10.67
C ALA A 16 0.24 -5.33 -10.30
N ASN A 17 0.51 -4.44 -11.26
CA ASN A 17 1.16 -3.17 -10.95
C ASN A 17 0.21 -2.33 -10.09
N VAL A 18 0.72 -1.78 -9.00
CA VAL A 18 -0.04 -0.93 -8.09
C VAL A 18 0.66 0.42 -7.98
N ASP A 19 -0.09 1.50 -8.18
CA ASP A 19 0.43 2.85 -8.03
C ASP A 19 0.25 3.28 -6.57
N VAL A 20 1.34 3.62 -5.89
CA VAL A 20 1.29 3.92 -4.45
C VAL A 20 1.95 5.25 -4.12
N CYS A 21 1.52 5.85 -3.00
CA CYS A 21 2.16 7.03 -2.42
C CYS A 21 3.20 6.60 -1.37
N CYS A 22 4.45 7.09 -1.46
CA CYS A 22 5.48 6.78 -0.46
C CYS A 22 5.45 7.78 0.71
N TYR A 23 5.34 7.29 1.95
CA TYR A 23 5.26 8.12 3.17
C TYR A 23 6.61 8.56 3.74
N ASP A 24 7.69 7.82 3.46
CA ASP A 24 9.00 8.13 4.07
C ASP A 24 9.64 9.38 3.46
N ALA A 25 9.22 9.76 2.25
CA ALA A 25 9.49 11.06 1.68
C ALA A 25 8.52 12.09 2.29
N LYS A 26 9.05 13.10 3.01
CA LYS A 26 8.30 14.19 3.68
C LYS A 26 7.35 15.01 2.80
N ASP A 27 7.26 14.70 1.53
CA ASP A 27 6.28 15.24 0.61
C ASP A 27 5.59 14.06 -0.07
N CYS A 28 4.28 13.94 0.09
CA CYS A 28 3.46 13.20 -0.87
C CYS A 28 3.53 13.96 -2.20
N VAL A 29 4.65 13.83 -2.92
CA VAL A 29 4.85 14.45 -4.22
C VAL A 29 4.00 13.67 -5.22
N MET A 30 2.80 14.17 -5.54
CA MET A 30 2.17 13.82 -6.81
C MET A 30 3.20 14.06 -7.95
N PRO A 31 3.45 13.18 -8.93
CA PRO A 31 3.18 11.76 -9.08
C PRO A 31 4.51 11.03 -9.43
N ASP A 32 5.41 10.82 -8.48
CA ASP A 32 6.37 9.71 -8.64
C ASP A 32 5.66 8.46 -8.10
N MET A 33 4.71 7.98 -8.92
CA MET A 33 4.02 6.71 -8.72
C MET A 33 5.09 5.63 -8.56
N VAL A 34 5.34 5.20 -7.32
CA VAL A 34 6.12 4.00 -7.13
C VAL A 34 5.24 2.87 -7.65
N GLY A 35 5.53 2.39 -8.85
CA GLY A 35 4.84 1.24 -9.41
C GLY A 35 5.35 0.00 -8.68
N LEU A 36 4.56 -0.52 -7.73
CA LEU A 36 4.87 -1.80 -7.12
C LEU A 36 4.62 -2.89 -8.16
N GLN A 37 5.69 -3.56 -8.58
CA GLN A 37 5.59 -4.64 -9.55
C GLN A 37 4.84 -5.85 -8.95
N PRO A 38 4.16 -6.66 -9.78
CA PRO A 38 3.59 -7.92 -9.32
C PRO A 38 4.65 -8.81 -8.67
N GLY A 39 4.31 -9.44 -7.55
CA GLY A 39 5.20 -10.27 -6.76
C GLY A 39 5.89 -9.54 -5.61
N THR A 40 5.62 -8.24 -5.42
CA THR A 40 6.14 -7.48 -4.28
C THR A 40 5.40 -7.90 -3.01
N GLU A 41 6.16 -8.28 -1.99
CA GLU A 41 5.64 -8.61 -0.66
C GLU A 41 5.49 -7.34 0.19
N LEU A 42 4.29 -7.14 0.72
CA LEU A 42 3.91 -5.98 1.50
C LEU A 42 3.28 -6.42 2.82
N THR A 43 3.79 -5.92 3.94
CA THR A 43 3.20 -6.13 5.25
C THR A 43 2.19 -5.04 5.52
N TYR A 44 0.93 -5.39 5.82
CA TYR A 44 -0.07 -4.39 6.19
C TYR A 44 0.26 -3.82 7.58
N VAL A 45 0.40 -2.50 7.65
CA VAL A 45 0.73 -1.79 8.88
C VAL A 45 -0.54 -1.32 9.59
N GLY A 46 -1.53 -0.87 8.84
CA GLY A 46 -2.78 -0.33 9.38
C GLY A 46 -3.45 0.68 8.46
N PRO A 47 -4.59 1.25 8.87
CA PRO A 47 -5.19 2.38 8.16
C PRO A 47 -4.30 3.62 8.29
N ASP A 48 -4.38 4.50 7.31
CA ASP A 48 -3.77 5.82 7.37
C ASP A 48 -4.77 6.85 7.94
N ASP A 49 -4.37 7.58 8.99
CA ASP A 49 -5.22 8.61 9.60
C ASP A 49 -5.14 9.96 8.86
N ASP A 50 -4.12 10.18 8.02
CA ASP A 50 -3.89 11.43 7.28
C ASP A 50 -4.54 11.40 5.88
N VAL A 51 -4.77 10.21 5.31
CA VAL A 51 -5.42 9.98 4.02
C VAL A 51 -6.75 9.25 4.22
N ASP A 52 -7.86 9.91 3.93
CA ASP A 52 -9.21 9.37 4.06
C ASP A 52 -9.36 8.07 3.23
N GLY A 53 -9.42 6.92 3.91
CA GLY A 53 -9.50 5.60 3.28
C GLY A 53 -8.17 5.05 2.74
N GLY A 54 -7.03 5.60 3.17
CA GLY A 54 -5.71 5.09 2.85
C GLY A 54 -5.35 3.86 3.70
N TYR A 55 -4.64 2.91 3.09
CA TYR A 55 -4.14 1.71 3.74
C TYR A 55 -2.61 1.71 3.67
N VAL A 56 -1.96 1.62 4.83
CA VAL A 56 -0.50 1.68 4.93
C VAL A 56 0.08 0.27 4.87
N PHE A 57 1.04 0.08 3.97
CA PHE A 57 1.82 -1.12 3.82
C PHE A 57 3.30 -0.82 3.96
N SER A 58 4.10 -1.81 4.33
CA SER A 58 5.56 -1.74 4.38
C SER A 58 6.18 -2.86 3.57
N ASP A 59 7.21 -2.57 2.79
CA ASP A 59 8.04 -3.63 2.21
C ASP A 59 9.04 -4.22 3.22
N ALA A 60 9.86 -5.15 2.74
CA ALA A 60 10.96 -5.77 3.49
C ALA A 60 12.11 -4.80 3.82
N GLU A 61 12.25 -3.70 3.07
CA GLU A 61 13.25 -2.65 3.32
C GLU A 61 12.78 -1.65 4.38
N GLY A 62 11.51 -1.73 4.78
CA GLY A 62 10.87 -0.85 5.77
C GLY A 62 10.26 0.42 5.14
N MET A 63 10.21 0.50 3.81
CA MET A 63 9.58 1.61 3.10
C MET A 63 8.06 1.49 3.20
N LYS A 64 7.40 2.60 3.55
CA LYS A 64 5.95 2.66 3.74
C LYS A 64 5.23 3.24 2.54
N TYR A 65 4.13 2.59 2.18
CA TYR A 65 3.30 2.92 1.03
C TYR A 65 1.83 3.10 1.45
N CYS A 66 1.18 4.15 0.96
CA CYS A 66 -0.27 4.29 0.99
C CYS A 66 -0.86 3.68 -0.26
N LEU A 67 -1.82 2.78 -0.08
CA LEU A 67 -2.68 2.26 -1.14
C LEU A 67 -4.09 2.80 -0.91
N HIS A 68 -4.78 3.16 -1.99
CA HIS A 68 -6.21 3.45 -1.93
C HIS A 68 -7.03 2.15 -2.03
N ASP A 69 -8.32 2.24 -1.70
CA ASP A 69 -9.22 1.09 -1.67
C ASP A 69 -9.32 0.32 -3.00
N ASP A 70 -9.18 1.02 -4.14
CA ASP A 70 -9.19 0.41 -5.48
C ASP A 70 -7.94 -0.41 -5.77
N ASP A 71 -6.77 0.04 -5.30
CA ASP A 71 -5.49 -0.64 -5.42
C ASP A 71 -5.43 -1.96 -4.63
N LEU A 72 -6.22 -2.08 -3.55
CA LEU A 72 -6.27 -3.28 -2.72
C LEU A 72 -6.76 -4.50 -3.47
N THR A 73 -7.49 -4.32 -4.57
CA THR A 73 -7.93 -5.43 -5.42
C THR A 73 -6.75 -6.19 -6.01
N ALA A 74 -5.61 -5.51 -6.22
CA ALA A 74 -4.38 -6.08 -6.72
C ALA A 74 -3.56 -6.82 -5.66
N LEU A 75 -3.98 -6.87 -4.39
CA LEU A 75 -3.32 -7.64 -3.33
C LEU A 75 -3.98 -9.01 -3.10
N SER A 76 -3.16 -10.05 -2.94
CA SER A 76 -3.60 -11.42 -2.55
C SER A 76 -3.09 -11.84 -1.18
#